data_AF-A0A9P0KFJ7-F1
#
_entry.id   AF-A0A9P0KFJ7-F1
#
_cell.length_a   1.000
_cell.length_b   1.000
_cell.length_c   1.000
_cell.angle_alpha   90.00
_cell.angle_beta   90.00
_cell.angle_gamma   90.00
#
_symmetry.space_group_name_H-M   'P 1'
#
loop_
_entity.id
_entity.type
_entity.pdbx_description
1 polymer ?
#
loop_
_entity_poly.entity_id
_entity_poly.type
_entity_poly.pdbx_seq_one_letter_code
_entity_poly.pdbx_strand_id
1 'polypeptide(L)'
;MDVADLNAGQRQHRDEIGVRCQKLFQDFLEEYKEDGELKYLEPAQELHNEERSTIEISFEDVEKYNQNLATTIIEEYYRIYPFLCQAVSNFVKDRAGLKKEKECYISFMDVPTRHVVRELKTDKIGTLVRISGQVIRTHPVHPELVSGTFTCLECQTVIKNVEQQFKFTQPTICRNPVCNNRRRFLLNVDKSQFIDFQKVRIQETQAELPRGCVPRSVEVILRAENVETVQAGDRYDFTGTLIVVPDVGAIAMPGAKATINSRHQRPDEAEGVRGLKALGVRDMHYRMAFLACSVQPTIPKFGGLEIGPGDMTPDEMKKHMTDSEWKHMYEMSHDKNLYHNMIGSLFPSIHGNEEVKKGILLMLFGGVSKTTTEGTSLRGDINCCIVGDPSTAKSQFLKQVSEFSPRAVYTSGKASSAAGLTAAVVRDEETSDFVIEAGALMLADNGVCCIDEFDKMDQRDQVAIHEAMEQQTISIAKAGVRATLNARTSILAAANPIGGRYDRAKSLQQNIQLSAPIMSRFDLFFILVDECNEVTDYAIGMKICFFVIYRIFLRFLMLYSENNHFYLSVFYFYHTESVAIKM
;
A
#
# COMPACT_ATOMS: atom_id res chain seq x y z
N MET A 1 -41.09 9.12 31.06
CA MET A 1 -40.84 10.55 31.36
C MET A 1 -39.36 10.77 31.22
N ASP A 2 -38.98 11.14 30.00
CA ASP A 2 -37.60 11.39 29.62
C ASP A 2 -37.08 12.57 30.43
N VAL A 3 -36.04 12.30 31.23
CA VAL A 3 -35.34 13.34 31.98
C VAL A 3 -34.55 14.12 30.96
N ALA A 4 -35.14 15.24 30.56
CA ALA A 4 -34.63 16.23 29.65
C ALA A 4 -33.14 16.52 29.82
N ASP A 5 -32.49 16.69 28.67
CA ASP A 5 -31.20 17.34 28.49
C ASP A 5 -31.14 18.70 29.18
N LEU A 6 -30.82 18.70 30.47
CA LEU A 6 -30.37 19.89 31.19
C LEU A 6 -28.88 20.05 30.92
N ASN A 7 -28.55 20.46 29.69
CA ASN A 7 -27.33 21.20 29.38
C ASN A 7 -27.43 22.60 30.05
N ALA A 8 -27.32 22.63 31.37
CA ALA A 8 -27.23 23.83 32.17
C ALA A 8 -25.86 23.84 32.87
N GLY A 9 -24.83 24.31 32.18
CA GLY A 9 -23.52 24.53 32.84
C GLY A 9 -22.39 25.03 31.95
N GLN A 10 -22.35 24.68 30.67
CA GLN A 10 -21.41 25.25 29.71
C GLN A 10 -22.17 25.60 28.44
N ARG A 11 -22.26 26.90 28.13
CA ARG A 11 -22.60 27.34 26.76
C ARG A 11 -21.48 26.79 25.87
N GLN A 12 -21.71 25.65 25.23
CA GLN A 12 -20.83 25.19 24.17
C GLN A 12 -20.88 26.26 23.07
N HIS A 13 -19.72 26.87 22.79
CA HIS A 13 -19.61 27.80 21.68
C HIS A 13 -19.83 27.01 20.40
N ARG A 14 -20.86 27.36 19.63
CA ARG A 14 -21.13 26.68 18.36
C ARG A 14 -20.03 27.07 17.38
N ASP A 15 -19.47 26.08 16.71
CA ASP A 15 -18.53 26.31 15.63
C ASP A 15 -19.31 26.69 14.36
N GLU A 16 -19.40 27.99 14.07
CA GLU A 16 -20.18 28.48 12.92
C GLU A 16 -19.60 27.99 11.59
N ILE A 17 -18.27 27.84 11.51
CA ILE A 17 -17.57 27.36 10.32
C ILE A 17 -17.90 25.87 10.11
N GLY A 18 -17.77 25.06 11.17
CA GLY A 18 -18.09 23.63 11.13
C GLY A 18 -19.54 23.35 10.72
N VAL A 19 -20.50 24.08 11.29
CA VAL A 19 -21.93 23.93 10.95
C VAL A 19 -22.24 24.40 9.52
N ARG A 20 -21.58 25.48 9.06
CA ARG A 20 -21.73 25.94 7.67
C ARG A 20 -21.19 24.92 6.69
N CYS A 21 -20.00 24.36 6.95
CA CYS A 21 -19.41 23.30 6.14
C CYS A 21 -20.27 22.04 6.15
N GLN A 22 -20.81 21.63 7.31
CA GLN A 22 -21.74 20.51 7.43
C GLN A 22 -22.92 20.66 6.47
N LYS A 23 -23.56 21.85 6.47
CA LYS A 23 -24.70 22.12 5.61
C LYS A 23 -24.32 22.09 4.13
N LEU A 24 -23.26 22.81 3.74
CA LEU A 24 -22.80 22.84 2.35
C LEU A 24 -22.40 21.47 1.83
N PHE A 25 -21.82 20.62 2.68
CA PHE A 25 -21.45 19.26 2.33
C PHE A 25 -22.66 18.34 2.21
N GLN A 26 -23.67 18.51 3.07
CA GLN A 26 -24.94 17.80 2.91
C GLN A 26 -25.65 18.20 1.60
N ASP A 27 -25.70 19.50 1.29
CA ASP A 27 -26.26 20.01 0.03
C ASP A 27 -25.53 19.41 -1.18
N PHE A 28 -24.19 19.30 -1.12
CA PHE A 28 -23.38 18.62 -2.15
C PHE A 28 -23.78 17.16 -2.36
N LEU A 29 -23.93 16.38 -1.29
CA LEU A 29 -24.32 14.96 -1.38
C LEU A 29 -25.72 14.77 -1.97
N GLU A 30 -26.63 15.73 -1.76
CA GLU A 30 -28.01 15.66 -2.24
C GLU A 30 -28.18 16.14 -3.69
N GLU A 31 -27.36 17.11 -4.13
CA GLU A 31 -27.51 17.78 -5.42
C GLU A 31 -26.54 17.29 -6.51
N TYR A 32 -25.37 16.76 -6.13
CA TYR A 32 -24.33 16.40 -7.10
C TYR A 32 -24.77 15.26 -8.02
N LYS A 33 -24.71 15.51 -9.34
CA LYS A 33 -25.07 14.56 -10.38
C LYS A 33 -23.95 14.37 -11.39
N GLU A 34 -23.71 13.11 -11.73
CA GLU A 34 -22.84 12.71 -12.83
C GLU A 34 -23.74 12.07 -13.90
N ASP A 35 -23.69 12.58 -15.14
CA ASP A 35 -24.53 12.14 -16.27
C ASP A 35 -26.05 12.10 -16.00
N GLY A 36 -26.52 12.92 -15.07
CA GLY A 36 -27.94 13.03 -14.70
C GLY A 36 -28.38 12.13 -13.54
N GLU A 37 -27.50 11.24 -13.07
CA GLU A 37 -27.73 10.33 -11.95
C GLU A 37 -26.97 10.79 -10.68
N LEU A 38 -27.49 10.44 -9.51
CA LEU A 38 -26.86 10.79 -8.23
C LEU A 38 -25.79 9.76 -7.88
N LYS A 39 -24.53 10.05 -8.19
CA LYS A 39 -23.37 9.17 -7.96
C LYS A 39 -23.28 8.62 -6.53
N TYR A 40 -23.48 9.47 -5.54
CA TYR A 40 -23.31 9.10 -4.12
C TYR A 40 -24.54 8.43 -3.49
N LEU A 41 -25.62 8.21 -4.25
CA LEU A 41 -26.82 7.55 -3.74
C LEU A 41 -26.61 6.04 -3.60
N GLU A 42 -26.01 5.38 -4.60
CA GLU A 42 -25.80 3.92 -4.56
C GLU A 42 -24.83 3.51 -3.43
N PRO A 43 -23.65 4.16 -3.26
CA PRO A 43 -22.76 3.86 -2.13
C PRO A 43 -23.43 4.12 -0.78
N ALA A 44 -24.31 5.12 -0.69
CA ALA A 44 -25.06 5.39 0.52
C ALA A 44 -26.14 4.34 0.83
N GLN A 45 -26.66 3.64 -0.19
CA GLN A 45 -27.55 2.49 0.02
C GLN A 45 -26.76 1.26 0.48
N GLU A 46 -25.54 1.05 -0.04
CA GLU A 46 -24.67 -0.05 0.39
C GLU A 46 -24.27 0.04 1.87
N LEU A 47 -24.20 1.25 2.43
CA LEU A 47 -23.99 1.51 3.86
C LEU A 47 -25.10 0.94 4.77
N HIS A 48 -26.19 0.43 4.21
CA HIS A 48 -27.19 -0.36 4.94
C HIS A 48 -26.59 -1.67 5.50
N ASN A 49 -25.62 -2.26 4.79
CA ASN A 49 -24.91 -3.46 5.25
C ASN A 49 -24.17 -3.16 6.56
N GLU A 50 -24.32 -4.01 7.59
CA GLU A 50 -23.78 -3.71 8.93
C GLU A 50 -22.24 -3.60 8.94
N GLU A 51 -21.54 -4.29 8.02
CA GLU A 51 -20.07 -4.34 7.95
C GLU A 51 -19.43 -3.08 7.32
N ARG A 52 -20.10 -2.40 6.38
CA ARG A 52 -19.57 -1.19 5.72
C ARG A 52 -19.93 0.06 6.47
N SER A 53 -18.95 0.85 6.89
CA SER A 53 -19.19 2.12 7.61
C SER A 53 -18.55 3.33 6.94
N THR A 54 -17.89 3.14 5.79
CA THR A 54 -17.18 4.20 5.10
C THR A 54 -17.84 4.53 3.76
N ILE A 55 -17.91 5.82 3.41
CA ILE A 55 -18.30 6.28 2.07
C ILE A 55 -17.10 6.91 1.38
N GLU A 56 -16.84 6.49 0.16
CA GLU A 56 -15.79 7.04 -0.68
C GLU A 56 -16.32 8.22 -1.48
N ILE A 57 -15.62 9.35 -1.39
CA ILE A 57 -16.02 10.60 -2.05
C ILE A 57 -14.81 11.12 -2.82
N SER A 58 -14.99 11.35 -4.13
CA SER A 58 -13.94 11.93 -4.95
C SER A 58 -13.81 13.42 -4.64
N PHE A 59 -12.58 13.86 -4.36
CA PHE A 59 -12.30 15.24 -4.01
C PHE A 59 -12.47 16.17 -5.23
N GLU A 60 -12.25 15.68 -6.45
CA GLU A 60 -12.49 16.44 -7.68
C GLU A 60 -13.97 16.85 -7.82
N ASP A 61 -14.89 15.98 -7.39
CA ASP A 61 -16.33 16.25 -7.45
C ASP A 61 -16.71 17.38 -6.49
N VAL A 62 -16.12 17.41 -5.30
CA VAL A 62 -16.29 18.50 -4.32
C VAL A 62 -15.76 19.81 -4.87
N GLU A 63 -14.60 19.78 -5.54
CA GLU A 63 -13.99 20.95 -6.16
C GLU A 63 -14.83 21.50 -7.33
N LYS A 64 -15.39 20.62 -8.17
CA LYS A 64 -16.29 20.98 -9.28
C LYS A 64 -17.58 21.65 -8.78
N TYR A 65 -18.16 21.14 -7.70
CA TYR A 65 -19.40 21.70 -7.15
C TYR A 65 -19.16 22.98 -6.36
N ASN A 66 -18.15 22.99 -5.46
CA ASN A 66 -17.89 24.13 -4.59
C ASN A 66 -16.41 24.25 -4.18
N GLN A 67 -15.69 25.13 -4.87
CA GLN A 67 -14.28 25.44 -4.59
C GLN A 67 -14.04 25.98 -3.18
N ASN A 68 -14.94 26.80 -2.64
CA ASN A 68 -14.77 27.37 -1.30
C ASN A 68 -14.84 26.28 -0.21
N LEU A 69 -15.73 25.30 -0.40
CA LEU A 69 -15.84 24.15 0.47
C LEU A 69 -14.57 23.30 0.39
N ALA A 70 -14.06 23.03 -0.82
CA ALA A 70 -12.83 22.28 -1.03
C ALA A 70 -11.62 22.92 -0.32
N THR A 71 -11.40 24.23 -0.47
CA THR A 71 -10.31 24.94 0.22
C THR A 71 -10.44 24.83 1.73
N THR A 72 -11.66 24.99 2.26
CA THR A 72 -11.91 24.91 3.71
C THR A 72 -11.64 23.50 4.25
N ILE A 73 -12.00 22.46 3.48
CA ILE A 73 -11.73 21.05 3.83
C ILE A 73 -10.22 20.77 3.80
N ILE A 74 -9.46 21.32 2.84
CA ILE A 74 -8.01 21.11 2.77
C ILE A 74 -7.29 21.76 3.95
N GLU A 75 -7.62 23.00 4.28
CA GLU A 75 -6.90 23.78 5.30
C GLU A 75 -7.25 23.35 6.73
N GLU A 76 -8.53 23.13 7.04
CA GLU A 76 -9.01 22.83 8.40
C GLU A 76 -9.63 21.41 8.51
N TYR A 77 -9.08 20.43 7.79
CA TYR A 77 -9.60 19.06 7.72
C TYR A 77 -9.88 18.45 9.11
N TYR A 78 -8.89 18.46 10.00
CA TYR A 78 -9.01 17.79 11.30
C TYR A 78 -10.13 18.38 12.18
N ARG A 79 -10.39 19.68 12.07
CA ARG A 79 -11.44 20.38 12.82
C ARG A 79 -12.83 20.09 12.26
N ILE A 80 -12.94 20.02 10.93
CA ILE A 80 -14.23 19.89 10.24
C ILE A 80 -14.64 18.43 10.07
N TYR A 81 -13.71 17.49 10.12
CA TYR A 81 -13.94 16.05 9.93
C TYR A 81 -15.14 15.47 10.72
N PRO A 82 -15.32 15.73 12.03
CA PRO A 82 -16.48 15.22 12.77
C PRO A 82 -17.82 15.75 12.23
N PHE A 83 -17.83 17.00 11.76
CA PHE A 83 -19.03 17.61 11.17
C PHE A 83 -19.35 17.02 9.80
N LEU A 84 -18.33 16.64 9.01
CA LEU A 84 -18.54 15.94 7.74
C LEU A 84 -19.13 14.54 7.96
N CYS A 85 -18.59 13.79 8.93
CA CYS A 85 -19.13 12.47 9.31
C CYS A 85 -20.60 12.58 9.76
N GLN A 86 -20.95 13.65 10.47
CA GLN A 86 -22.33 13.94 10.84
C GLN A 86 -23.21 14.32 9.64
N ALA A 87 -22.70 15.08 8.66
CA ALA A 87 -23.42 15.39 7.42
C ALA A 87 -23.77 14.11 6.65
N VAL A 88 -22.82 13.19 6.51
CA VAL A 88 -23.07 11.88 5.87
C VAL A 88 -24.09 11.08 6.66
N SER A 89 -23.95 11.03 7.99
CA SER A 89 -24.90 10.31 8.84
C SER A 89 -26.33 10.85 8.71
N ASN A 90 -26.51 12.16 8.51
CA ASN A 90 -27.81 12.76 8.24
C ASN A 90 -28.33 12.39 6.85
N PHE A 91 -27.48 12.50 5.83
CA PHE A 91 -27.81 12.12 4.45
C PHE A 91 -28.29 10.66 4.34
N VAL A 92 -27.58 9.74 5.00
CA VAL A 92 -27.95 8.32 4.99
C VAL A 92 -29.25 8.06 5.75
N LYS A 93 -29.52 8.80 6.85
CA LYS A 93 -30.81 8.71 7.56
C LYS A 93 -31.98 9.13 6.66
N ASP A 94 -31.81 10.21 5.91
CA ASP A 94 -32.87 10.78 5.08
C ASP A 94 -33.18 9.92 3.84
N ARG A 95 -32.15 9.32 3.22
CA ARG A 95 -32.30 8.55 1.97
C ARG A 95 -32.41 7.03 2.16
N ALA A 96 -31.67 6.45 3.09
CA ALA A 96 -31.56 4.99 3.27
C ALA A 96 -32.35 4.45 4.47
N GLY A 97 -33.00 5.30 5.28
CA GLY A 97 -33.93 4.87 6.32
C GLY A 97 -33.27 4.08 7.47
N LEU A 98 -32.04 4.45 7.87
CA LEU A 98 -31.34 3.79 8.97
C LEU A 98 -32.09 3.93 10.30
N LYS A 99 -32.44 2.79 10.91
CA LYS A 99 -33.15 2.71 12.21
C LYS A 99 -32.23 2.76 13.43
N LYS A 100 -30.93 2.56 13.26
CA LYS A 100 -29.91 2.59 14.33
C LYS A 100 -28.94 3.75 14.09
N GLU A 101 -28.43 4.32 15.18
CA GLU A 101 -27.29 5.25 15.14
C GLU A 101 -26.04 4.46 14.75
N LYS A 102 -25.72 4.46 13.46
CA LYS A 102 -24.47 3.94 12.91
C LYS A 102 -23.57 5.11 12.58
N GLU A 103 -22.33 5.06 13.02
CA GLU A 103 -21.33 6.07 12.67
C GLU A 103 -20.84 5.80 11.25
N CYS A 104 -20.84 6.84 10.44
CA CYS A 104 -20.36 6.80 9.06
C CYS A 104 -19.06 7.60 8.96
N TYR A 105 -18.05 7.03 8.34
CA TYR A 105 -16.77 7.67 8.05
C TYR A 105 -16.69 8.09 6.59
N ILE A 106 -15.80 9.04 6.31
CA ILE A 106 -15.55 9.53 4.96
C ILE A 106 -14.13 9.19 4.55
N SER A 107 -14.01 8.64 3.36
CA SER A 107 -12.76 8.38 2.66
C SER A 107 -12.67 9.33 1.45
N PHE A 108 -11.73 10.28 1.48
CA PHE A 108 -11.50 11.18 0.35
C PHE A 108 -10.55 10.53 -0.67
N MET A 109 -11.03 10.40 -1.90
CA MET A 109 -10.28 9.90 -3.07
C MET A 109 -9.83 11.07 -3.95
N ASP A 110 -8.84 10.83 -4.82
CA ASP A 110 -8.44 11.76 -5.90
C ASP A 110 -8.03 13.17 -5.45
N VAL A 111 -7.40 13.29 -4.28
CA VAL A 111 -6.89 14.59 -3.81
C VAL A 111 -5.72 15.03 -4.71
N PRO A 112 -5.78 16.22 -5.34
CA PRO A 112 -4.81 16.63 -6.36
C PRO A 112 -3.40 16.85 -5.78
N THR A 113 -3.31 17.33 -4.54
CA THR A 113 -2.05 17.67 -3.87
C THR A 113 -1.32 16.44 -3.33
N ARG A 114 -0.46 15.85 -4.17
CA ARG A 114 0.49 14.81 -3.76
C ARG A 114 1.75 15.44 -3.17
N HIS A 115 2.08 15.07 -1.94
CA HIS A 115 3.26 15.51 -1.21
C HIS A 115 4.22 14.36 -0.94
N VAL A 116 5.51 14.68 -0.95
CA VAL A 116 6.58 13.74 -0.58
C VAL A 116 6.69 13.68 0.94
N VAL A 117 7.11 12.53 1.49
CA VAL A 117 7.29 12.35 2.94
C VAL A 117 8.21 13.40 3.57
N ARG A 118 9.21 13.91 2.82
CA ARG A 118 10.13 14.98 3.28
C ARG A 118 9.47 16.35 3.44
N GLU A 119 8.38 16.59 2.74
CA GLU A 119 7.65 17.86 2.76
C GLU A 119 6.69 17.96 3.95
N LEU A 120 6.49 16.87 4.69
CA LEU A 120 5.70 16.83 5.91
C LEU A 120 6.41 17.64 7.02
N LYS A 121 6.08 18.93 7.07
CA LYS A 121 6.49 19.89 8.09
C LYS A 121 5.32 20.20 9.03
N THR A 122 5.61 20.95 10.08
CA THR A 122 4.63 21.44 11.06
C THR A 122 3.49 22.23 10.42
N ASP A 123 3.75 22.91 9.30
CA ASP A 123 2.76 23.76 8.61
C ASP A 123 1.64 22.95 7.96
N LYS A 124 1.82 21.63 7.81
CA LYS A 124 0.84 20.70 7.23
C LYS A 124 0.00 19.97 8.28
N ILE A 125 0.20 20.24 9.57
CA ILE A 125 -0.58 19.62 10.64
C ILE A 125 -2.05 20.01 10.50
N GLY A 126 -2.95 19.03 10.54
CA GLY A 126 -4.39 19.26 10.46
C GLY A 126 -4.95 19.52 9.05
N THR A 127 -4.09 19.62 8.03
CA THR A 127 -4.48 19.75 6.62
C THR A 127 -4.76 18.39 5.98
N LEU A 128 -5.52 18.36 4.89
CA LEU A 128 -5.71 17.17 4.05
C LEU A 128 -4.58 17.08 3.01
N VAL A 129 -3.84 15.98 3.04
CA VAL A 129 -2.67 15.74 2.18
C VAL A 129 -2.68 14.30 1.68
N ARG A 130 -2.22 14.08 0.44
CA ARG A 130 -1.92 12.76 -0.09
C ARG A 130 -0.42 12.50 -0.06
N ILE A 131 0.01 11.39 0.54
CA ILE A 131 1.41 10.93 0.57
C ILE A 131 1.55 9.57 -0.07
N SER A 132 2.63 9.34 -0.80
CA SER A 132 2.95 8.04 -1.38
C SER A 132 4.13 7.40 -0.68
N GLY A 133 4.06 6.10 -0.42
CA GLY A 133 5.15 5.39 0.22
C GLY A 133 5.09 3.88 -0.02
N GLN A 134 6.25 3.24 0.09
CA GLN A 134 6.32 1.78 0.14
C GLN A 134 6.09 1.32 1.58
N VAL A 135 5.24 0.32 1.76
CA VAL A 135 4.96 -0.21 3.10
C VAL A 135 6.09 -1.15 3.49
N ILE A 136 6.80 -0.83 4.57
CA ILE A 136 7.85 -1.70 5.11
C ILE A 136 7.22 -2.76 6.00
N ARG A 137 6.32 -2.32 6.89
CA ARG A 137 5.84 -3.15 7.98
C ARG A 137 4.43 -2.77 8.40
N THR A 138 3.60 -3.78 8.59
CA THR A 138 2.26 -3.69 9.16
C THR A 138 2.28 -4.24 10.59
N HIS A 139 1.65 -3.54 11.53
CA HIS A 139 1.42 -4.05 12.89
C HIS A 139 0.07 -4.78 12.92
N PRO A 140 -0.14 -5.70 13.88
CA PRO A 140 -1.44 -6.33 14.07
C PRO A 140 -2.52 -5.31 14.40
N VAL A 141 -3.77 -5.69 14.11
CA VAL A 141 -4.96 -4.89 14.40
C VAL A 141 -5.22 -4.89 15.91
N HIS A 142 -5.52 -3.72 16.45
CA HIS A 142 -5.91 -3.53 17.83
C HIS A 142 -7.20 -2.71 17.90
N PRO A 143 -8.13 -3.02 18.81
CA PRO A 143 -9.30 -2.17 19.01
C PRO A 143 -8.91 -0.88 19.76
N GLU A 144 -9.21 0.28 19.18
CA GLU A 144 -9.09 1.61 19.79
C GLU A 144 -10.43 2.05 20.37
N LEU A 145 -10.44 2.49 21.63
CA LEU A 145 -11.62 3.09 22.27
C LEU A 145 -11.76 4.54 21.78
N VAL A 146 -12.78 4.85 20.97
CA VAL A 146 -13.04 6.22 20.48
C VAL A 146 -13.88 7.00 21.49
N SER A 147 -14.97 6.38 21.94
CA SER A 147 -15.85 6.97 22.94
C SER A 147 -16.15 5.97 24.05
N GLY A 148 -15.88 6.41 25.28
CA GLY A 148 -16.10 5.62 26.48
C GLY A 148 -17.44 5.93 27.11
N THR A 149 -18.21 4.88 27.43
CA THR A 149 -19.33 4.97 28.35
C THR A 149 -18.87 4.57 29.74
N PHE A 150 -18.92 5.50 30.69
CA PHE A 150 -18.46 5.29 32.06
C PHE A 150 -19.62 5.20 33.05
N THR A 151 -19.59 4.22 33.95
CA THR A 151 -20.50 4.11 35.08
C THR A 151 -19.84 4.66 36.35
N CYS A 152 -20.53 5.58 37.03
CA CYS A 152 -20.09 6.05 38.32
C CYS A 152 -20.28 4.96 39.38
N LEU A 153 -19.23 4.63 40.14
CA LEU A 153 -19.33 3.59 41.18
C LEU A 153 -20.09 4.04 42.44
N GLU A 154 -20.29 5.34 42.65
CA GLU A 154 -20.99 5.86 43.84
C GLU A 154 -22.50 6.04 43.60
N CYS A 155 -22.89 6.64 42.48
CA CYS A 155 -24.30 6.93 42.18
C CYS A 155 -24.88 6.11 41.02
N GLN A 156 -24.10 5.20 40.44
CA GLN A 156 -24.49 4.32 39.33
C GLN A 156 -24.96 5.03 38.05
N THR A 157 -24.80 6.36 37.96
CA THR A 157 -25.17 7.10 36.76
C THR A 157 -24.22 6.77 35.62
N VAL A 158 -24.80 6.50 34.44
CA VAL A 158 -24.07 6.26 33.20
C VAL A 158 -23.74 7.58 32.53
N ILE A 159 -22.47 7.83 32.25
CA ILE A 159 -21.96 8.97 31.50
C ILE A 159 -21.56 8.42 30.13
N LYS A 160 -22.33 8.73 29.09
CA LYS A 160 -22.08 8.30 27.71
C LYS A 160 -21.22 9.32 26.95
N ASN A 161 -20.62 8.89 25.85
CA ASN A 161 -19.96 9.72 24.85
C ASN A 161 -18.79 10.55 25.40
N VAL A 162 -17.95 9.93 26.26
CA VAL A 162 -16.70 10.57 26.69
C VAL A 162 -15.62 10.26 25.66
N GLU A 163 -15.32 11.25 24.82
CA GLU A 163 -14.28 11.15 23.79
C GLU A 163 -12.91 10.82 24.38
N GLN A 164 -12.20 9.90 23.74
CA GLN A 164 -10.85 9.49 24.07
C GLN A 164 -9.90 10.05 23.01
N GLN A 165 -9.08 11.03 23.37
CA GLN A 165 -8.11 11.64 22.45
C GLN A 165 -6.71 11.08 22.72
N PHE A 166 -6.32 10.02 22.01
CA PHE A 166 -4.99 9.37 22.04
C PHE A 166 -4.50 8.94 23.44
N LYS A 167 -5.37 9.00 24.44
CA LYS A 167 -5.11 8.68 25.84
C LYS A 167 -6.42 8.25 26.46
N PHE A 168 -6.33 7.26 27.34
CA PHE A 168 -7.43 6.89 28.20
C PHE A 168 -7.76 8.03 29.18
N THR A 169 -8.89 8.70 28.95
CA THR A 169 -9.40 9.82 29.72
C THR A 169 -10.66 9.39 30.46
N GLN A 170 -10.59 9.41 31.79
CA GLN A 170 -11.76 9.25 32.64
C GLN A 170 -12.48 10.59 32.81
N PRO A 171 -13.82 10.60 32.94
CA PRO A 171 -14.55 11.81 33.25
C PRO A 171 -14.11 12.37 34.61
N THR A 172 -13.93 13.69 34.71
CA THR A 172 -13.42 14.33 35.94
C THR A 172 -14.53 14.67 36.94
N ILE A 173 -15.77 14.78 36.47
CA ILE A 173 -16.94 15.19 37.27
C ILE A 173 -18.13 14.31 36.88
N CYS A 174 -18.86 13.83 37.88
CA CYS A 174 -20.08 13.08 37.66
C CYS A 174 -21.21 14.01 37.18
N ARG A 175 -22.04 13.56 36.22
CA ARG A 175 -23.21 14.33 35.73
C ARG A 175 -24.26 14.60 36.81
N ASN A 176 -24.35 13.74 37.83
CA ASN A 176 -25.29 13.89 38.92
C ASN A 176 -24.79 14.97 39.90
N PRO A 177 -25.54 16.08 40.11
CA PRO A 177 -25.12 17.17 41.00
C PRO A 177 -25.00 16.74 42.47
N VAL A 178 -25.64 15.64 42.87
CA VAL A 178 -25.57 15.09 44.24
C VAL A 178 -24.31 14.25 44.44
N CYS A 179 -23.66 13.81 43.36
CA CYS A 179 -22.51 12.92 43.42
C CYS A 179 -21.20 13.73 43.36
N ASN A 180 -20.36 13.58 44.39
CA ASN A 180 -19.06 14.26 44.46
C ASN A 180 -17.89 13.36 43.97
N ASN A 181 -18.18 12.30 43.24
CA ASN A 181 -17.17 11.41 42.69
C ASN A 181 -16.38 12.08 41.54
N ARG A 182 -15.04 11.98 41.61
CA ARG A 182 -14.11 12.56 40.64
C ARG A 182 -13.08 11.59 40.07
N ARG A 183 -13.05 10.34 40.54
CA ARG A 183 -12.00 9.36 40.18
C ARG A 183 -12.52 7.95 39.97
N ARG A 184 -13.64 7.58 40.59
CA ARG A 184 -14.12 6.20 40.61
C ARG A 184 -15.15 5.97 39.52
N PHE A 185 -14.68 5.96 38.28
CA PHE A 185 -15.48 5.63 37.10
C PHE A 185 -15.04 4.29 36.54
N LEU A 186 -16.00 3.41 36.27
CA LEU A 186 -15.76 2.13 35.62
C LEU A 186 -16.17 2.25 34.15
N LEU A 187 -15.30 1.84 33.23
CA LEU A 187 -15.65 1.78 31.81
C LEU A 187 -16.63 0.63 31.60
N ASN A 188 -17.75 0.90 30.94
CA ASN A 188 -18.67 -0.13 30.46
C ASN A 188 -18.29 -0.48 29.02
N VAL A 189 -17.62 -1.61 28.84
CA VAL A 189 -17.11 -2.08 27.53
C VAL A 189 -18.27 -2.30 26.55
N ASP A 190 -19.37 -2.90 26.99
CA ASP A 190 -20.50 -3.27 26.11
C ASP A 190 -21.22 -2.07 25.48
N LYS A 191 -21.19 -0.91 26.15
CA LYS A 191 -21.82 0.34 25.69
C LYS A 191 -20.82 1.37 25.18
N SER A 192 -19.55 1.01 25.14
CA SER A 192 -18.50 1.86 24.60
C SER A 192 -18.31 1.61 23.12
N GLN A 193 -17.80 2.60 22.41
CA GLN A 193 -17.53 2.50 20.98
C GLN A 193 -16.06 2.20 20.75
N PHE A 194 -15.81 1.09 20.07
CA PHE A 194 -14.49 0.66 19.63
C PHE A 194 -14.41 0.73 18.12
N ILE A 195 -13.23 1.05 17.61
CA ILE A 195 -12.91 0.97 16.19
C ILE A 195 -11.66 0.13 16.03
N ASP A 196 -11.53 -0.53 14.88
CA ASP A 196 -10.29 -1.20 14.53
C ASP A 196 -9.22 -0.15 14.20
N PHE A 197 -8.04 -0.34 14.78
CA PHE A 197 -6.89 0.51 14.63
C PHE A 197 -5.71 -0.34 14.19
N GLN A 198 -4.99 0.13 13.17
CA GLN A 198 -3.77 -0.51 12.70
C GLN A 198 -2.67 0.51 12.47
N LYS A 199 -1.46 0.18 12.90
CA LYS A 199 -0.26 1.00 12.69
C LYS A 199 0.58 0.41 11.57
N VAL A 200 0.90 1.22 10.58
CA VAL A 200 1.73 0.85 9.43
C VAL A 200 2.94 1.78 9.34
N ARG A 201 4.11 1.23 9.00
CA ARG A 201 5.32 2.02 8.75
C ARG A 201 5.61 2.05 7.27
N ILE A 202 5.61 3.26 6.71
CA ILE A 202 5.90 3.52 5.30
C ILE A 202 7.30 4.11 5.12
N GLN A 203 7.87 3.91 3.94
CA GLN A 203 9.14 4.47 3.51
C GLN A 203 8.97 5.33 2.26
N GLU A 204 9.81 6.36 2.15
CA GLU A 204 10.00 7.10 0.90
C GLU A 204 10.29 6.18 -0.27
N THR A 205 9.67 6.48 -1.41
CA THR A 205 9.87 5.71 -2.64
C THR A 205 11.25 6.01 -3.25
N GLN A 206 11.86 5.02 -3.92
CA GLN A 206 13.21 5.18 -4.49
C GLN A 206 13.31 6.29 -5.55
N ALA A 207 12.21 6.57 -6.27
CA ALA A 207 12.17 7.59 -7.31
C ALA A 207 12.28 9.02 -6.73
N GLU A 208 11.84 9.21 -5.48
CA GLU A 208 11.78 10.51 -4.80
C GLU A 208 13.03 10.78 -3.94
N LEU A 209 13.96 9.81 -3.85
CA LEU A 209 15.13 9.93 -2.98
C LEU A 209 16.17 10.92 -3.55
N PRO A 210 16.56 11.96 -2.79
CA PRO A 210 17.68 12.80 -3.17
C PRO A 210 18.99 12.01 -3.08
N ARG A 211 19.91 12.28 -4.01
CA ARG A 211 21.19 11.57 -4.12
C ARG A 211 21.99 11.66 -2.82
N GLY A 212 22.36 10.51 -2.27
CA GLY A 212 23.23 10.40 -1.09
C GLY A 212 22.52 10.54 0.26
N CYS A 213 21.19 10.58 0.30
CA CYS A 213 20.42 10.59 1.56
C CYS A 213 19.86 9.21 1.90
N VAL A 214 19.74 8.91 3.19
CA VAL A 214 19.00 7.75 3.67
C VAL A 214 17.48 8.00 3.59
N PRO A 215 16.68 6.98 3.20
CA PRO A 215 15.23 7.09 3.15
C PRO A 215 14.64 7.33 4.55
N ARG A 216 13.67 8.25 4.67
CA ARG A 216 12.93 8.44 5.92
C ARG A 216 11.72 7.51 5.97
N SER A 217 11.33 7.16 7.19
CA SER A 217 10.11 6.40 7.46
C SER A 217 9.12 7.23 8.25
N VAL A 218 7.83 7.08 7.96
CA VAL A 218 6.73 7.72 8.69
C VAL A 218 5.76 6.65 9.17
N GLU A 219 5.16 6.89 10.33
CA GLU A 219 4.11 6.04 10.89
C GLU A 219 2.75 6.52 10.39
N VAL A 220 2.03 5.62 9.74
CA VAL A 220 0.67 5.82 9.25
C VAL A 220 -0.29 5.03 10.14
N ILE A 221 -1.39 5.65 10.51
CA ILE A 221 -2.47 5.05 11.28
C ILE A 221 -3.65 4.83 10.34
N LEU A 222 -4.14 3.60 10.28
CA LEU A 222 -5.34 3.18 9.57
C LEU A 222 -6.44 2.90 10.60
N ARG A 223 -7.68 3.24 10.24
CA ARG A 223 -8.87 3.07 11.09
C ARG A 223 -10.01 2.44 10.30
N ALA A 224 -10.89 1.74 11.02
CA ALA A 224 -12.12 1.15 10.49
C ALA A 224 -11.83 0.24 9.28
N GLU A 225 -12.53 0.42 8.17
CA GLU A 225 -12.48 -0.44 6.97
C GLU A 225 -11.14 -0.41 6.24
N ASN A 226 -10.33 0.63 6.43
CA ASN A 226 -9.00 0.72 5.81
C ASN A 226 -7.96 -0.19 6.46
N VAL A 227 -8.32 -0.88 7.55
CA VAL A 227 -7.45 -1.85 8.23
C VAL A 227 -7.32 -3.10 7.36
N GLU A 228 -6.13 -3.71 7.35
CA GLU A 228 -5.79 -4.93 6.58
C GLU A 228 -5.85 -4.82 5.04
N THR A 229 -6.23 -3.67 4.47
CA THR A 229 -6.14 -3.41 3.02
C THR A 229 -4.69 -3.26 2.54
N VAL A 230 -3.79 -2.92 3.46
CA VAL A 230 -2.40 -2.58 3.16
C VAL A 230 -1.49 -3.78 3.38
N GLN A 231 -0.73 -4.14 2.35
CA GLN A 231 0.24 -5.23 2.39
C GLN A 231 1.67 -4.70 2.41
N ALA A 232 2.57 -5.44 3.08
CA ALA A 232 3.99 -5.11 3.10
C ALA A 232 4.63 -5.34 1.72
N GLY A 233 5.56 -4.46 1.33
CA GLY A 233 6.24 -4.49 0.04
C GLY A 233 5.55 -3.70 -1.07
N ASP A 234 4.22 -3.56 -1.00
CA ASP A 234 3.43 -2.81 -1.99
C ASP A 234 3.53 -1.29 -1.76
N ARG A 235 3.21 -0.54 -2.82
CA ARG A 235 3.23 0.93 -2.84
C ARG A 235 1.81 1.45 -2.82
N TYR A 236 1.53 2.34 -1.88
CA TYR A 236 0.22 2.93 -1.70
C TYR A 236 0.33 4.45 -1.61
N ASP A 237 -0.73 5.09 -2.07
CA ASP A 237 -1.03 6.49 -1.89
C ASP A 237 -2.03 6.60 -0.73
N PHE A 238 -1.59 7.21 0.36
CA PHE A 238 -2.37 7.45 1.57
C PHE A 238 -2.90 8.88 1.53
N THR A 239 -4.20 9.05 1.65
CA THR A 239 -4.82 10.37 1.82
C THR A 239 -5.23 10.52 3.27
N GLY A 240 -4.94 11.67 3.87
CA GLY A 240 -5.24 11.90 5.27
C GLY A 240 -4.63 13.17 5.82
N THR A 241 -4.40 13.18 7.13
CA THR A 241 -3.93 14.37 7.84
C THR A 241 -2.76 14.06 8.75
N LEU A 242 -1.83 15.01 8.84
CA LEU A 242 -0.69 14.93 9.74
C LEU A 242 -1.14 15.33 11.15
N ILE A 243 -0.94 14.43 12.11
CA ILE A 243 -1.30 14.61 13.52
C ILE A 243 -0.08 14.55 14.42
N VAL A 244 -0.23 15.11 15.62
CA VAL A 244 0.80 15.10 16.65
C VAL A 244 0.30 14.22 17.80
N VAL A 245 1.02 13.14 18.07
CA VAL A 245 0.67 12.18 19.12
C VAL A 245 1.61 12.40 20.32
N PRO A 246 1.07 12.64 21.54
CA PRO A 246 1.89 12.75 22.73
C PRO A 246 2.47 11.38 23.13
N ASP A 247 3.74 11.35 23.53
CA ASP A 247 4.33 10.13 24.10
C ASP A 247 3.88 9.93 25.55
N VAL A 248 2.90 9.04 25.76
CA VAL A 248 2.32 8.77 27.09
C VAL A 248 3.34 8.06 28.02
N GLY A 249 4.34 7.37 27.47
CA GLY A 249 5.41 6.74 28.26
C GLY A 249 6.27 7.77 28.99
N ALA A 250 6.59 8.87 28.32
CA ALA A 250 7.27 10.02 28.92
C ALA A 250 6.40 10.75 29.97
N ILE A 251 5.06 10.65 29.89
CA ILE A 251 4.13 11.24 30.86
C ILE A 251 4.05 10.44 32.16
N ALA A 252 4.31 9.12 32.11
CA ALA A 252 4.14 8.17 33.20
C ALA A 252 5.42 7.92 34.04
N MET A 253 6.60 8.37 33.62
CA MET A 253 7.83 8.18 34.40
C MET A 253 7.77 8.93 35.75
N PRO A 254 8.02 8.25 36.88
CA PRO A 254 7.97 8.87 38.21
C PRO A 254 9.24 9.68 38.47
N GLY A 255 9.18 11.01 38.30
CA GLY A 255 10.35 11.86 38.54
C GLY A 255 10.14 13.37 38.71
N ALA A 256 9.00 13.95 38.29
CA ALA A 256 8.75 15.38 38.51
C ALA A 256 7.25 15.64 38.80
N LYS A 257 6.96 15.87 40.09
CA LYS A 257 5.64 16.34 40.55
C LYS A 257 5.51 17.83 40.17
N ALA A 258 4.64 18.14 39.21
CA ALA A 258 4.16 19.50 39.03
C ALA A 258 3.05 19.76 40.06
N THR A 259 3.35 20.50 41.11
CA THR A 259 2.33 21.01 42.04
C THR A 259 1.80 22.33 41.51
N ILE A 260 0.52 22.38 41.13
CA ILE A 260 -0.18 23.64 40.92
C ILE A 260 -0.43 24.25 42.30
N ASN A 261 0.39 25.21 42.71
CA ASN A 261 0.12 26.00 43.91
C ASN A 261 -0.94 27.04 43.58
N SER A 262 -2.17 26.81 44.04
CA SER A 262 -3.21 27.83 44.08
C SER A 262 -3.00 28.75 45.28
N ARG A 263 -2.83 30.04 44.98
CA ARG A 263 -2.91 31.23 45.86
C ARG A 263 -1.82 31.42 46.92
N HIS A 264 -1.02 32.49 46.73
CA HIS A 264 -0.86 33.51 47.75
C HIS A 264 -0.78 34.92 47.13
N GLN A 265 -1.48 35.85 47.76
CA GLN A 265 -1.69 37.23 47.35
C GLN A 265 -0.85 38.13 48.26
N ARG A 266 0.09 38.90 47.69
CA ARG A 266 0.57 40.19 48.22
C ARG A 266 1.03 41.08 47.05
N PRO A 267 0.66 42.38 47.03
CA PRO A 267 1.14 43.32 46.03
C PRO A 267 2.37 44.06 46.57
N ASP A 268 3.48 43.97 45.84
CA ASP A 268 4.50 45.03 45.67
C ASP A 268 5.82 44.36 45.33
N GLU A 269 6.14 44.39 44.03
CA GLU A 269 7.43 44.82 43.49
C GLU A 269 7.45 44.50 41.99
N ALA A 270 7.86 45.50 41.21
CA ALA A 270 7.94 45.44 39.77
C ALA A 270 9.10 44.52 39.34
N GLU A 271 8.83 43.22 39.26
CA GLU A 271 9.70 42.24 38.60
C GLU A 271 9.16 41.97 37.19
N GLY A 272 9.99 42.22 36.17
CA GLY A 272 9.64 42.04 34.77
C GLY A 272 9.14 40.63 34.44
N VAL A 273 8.44 40.52 33.30
CA VAL A 273 7.80 39.30 32.80
C VAL A 273 8.84 38.16 32.59
N ARG A 274 9.19 37.45 33.66
CA ARG A 274 9.87 36.16 33.57
C ARG A 274 8.82 35.10 33.29
N GLY A 275 8.59 34.90 32.00
CA GLY A 275 7.65 33.94 31.45
C GLY A 275 7.89 32.50 31.91
N LEU A 276 6.76 31.79 32.03
CA LEU A 276 6.53 30.35 31.94
C LEU A 276 7.33 29.35 32.80
N LYS A 277 8.45 29.69 33.45
CA LYS A 277 9.21 28.72 34.28
C LYS A 277 8.60 28.41 35.66
N ALA A 278 7.62 29.19 36.13
CA ALA A 278 6.95 28.96 37.42
C ALA A 278 5.77 27.97 37.34
N LEU A 279 5.29 27.67 36.13
CA LEU A 279 4.42 26.52 35.86
C LEU A 279 5.37 25.38 35.52
N GLY A 280 5.36 24.28 36.29
CA GLY A 280 6.23 23.14 36.02
C GLY A 280 6.01 22.60 34.60
N VAL A 281 6.80 23.07 33.64
CA VAL A 281 6.78 22.60 32.25
C VAL A 281 7.45 21.25 32.27
N ARG A 282 6.65 20.18 32.16
CA ARG A 282 7.16 18.89 31.71
C ARG A 282 7.53 19.08 30.24
N ASP A 283 8.74 18.69 29.85
CA ASP A 283 9.07 18.55 28.44
C ASP A 283 8.17 17.45 27.88
N MET A 284 7.14 17.87 27.15
CA MET A 284 6.24 16.95 26.45
C MET A 284 6.89 16.59 25.14
N HIS A 285 7.37 15.35 25.03
CA HIS A 285 7.82 14.81 23.77
C HIS A 285 6.62 14.43 22.92
N TYR A 286 6.55 15.05 21.74
CA TYR A 286 5.53 14.79 20.74
C TYR A 286 6.17 14.09 19.54
N ARG A 287 5.47 13.11 18.99
CA ARG A 287 5.83 12.47 17.72
C ARG A 287 4.81 12.85 16.65
N MET A 288 5.28 13.05 15.42
CA MET A 288 4.40 13.22 14.27
C MET A 288 3.97 11.85 13.77
N ALA A 289 2.67 11.68 13.50
CA ALA A 289 2.10 10.51 12.87
C ALA A 289 1.14 10.96 11.77
N PHE A 290 0.95 10.14 10.76
CA PHE A 290 0.00 10.42 9.67
C PHE A 290 -1.27 9.60 9.89
N LEU A 291 -2.41 10.26 10.00
CA LEU A 291 -3.71 9.60 10.12
C LEU A 291 -4.33 9.51 8.73
N ALA A 292 -4.38 8.31 8.15
CA ALA A 292 -4.95 8.11 6.82
C ALA A 292 -6.47 7.88 6.90
N CYS A 293 -7.22 8.59 6.06
CA CYS A 293 -8.65 8.40 5.85
C CYS A 293 -8.96 7.53 4.63
N SER A 294 -8.02 7.45 3.68
CA SER A 294 -8.14 6.65 2.47
C SER A 294 -6.79 6.03 2.12
N VAL A 295 -6.83 4.84 1.51
CA VAL A 295 -5.68 4.16 0.95
C VAL A 295 -6.00 3.71 -0.46
N GLN A 296 -5.16 4.12 -1.42
CA GLN A 296 -5.25 3.68 -2.81
C GLN A 296 -3.91 3.04 -3.23
N PRO A 297 -3.91 1.94 -3.99
CA PRO A 297 -2.68 1.43 -4.57
C PRO A 297 -2.17 2.39 -5.65
N THR A 298 -0.88 2.77 -5.61
CA THR A 298 -0.30 3.71 -6.59
C THR A 298 -0.28 3.14 -8.01
N ILE A 299 -0.17 1.81 -8.12
CA ILE A 299 -0.28 1.08 -9.38
C ILE A 299 -1.58 0.31 -9.29
N PRO A 300 -2.66 0.75 -9.96
CA PRO A 300 -3.87 -0.06 -10.04
C PRO A 300 -3.49 -1.36 -10.74
N LYS A 301 -3.54 -2.47 -9.98
CA LYS A 301 -3.54 -3.80 -10.59
C LYS A 301 -4.76 -3.81 -11.52
N PHE A 302 -4.52 -3.98 -12.82
CA PHE A 302 -5.49 -4.17 -13.90
C PHE A 302 -6.96 -3.75 -13.60
N GLY A 303 -7.44 -2.64 -14.17
CA GLY A 303 -8.87 -2.31 -14.18
C GLY A 303 -9.47 -1.73 -12.89
N GLY A 304 -8.67 -1.24 -11.94
CA GLY A 304 -9.16 -0.36 -10.87
C GLY A 304 -9.84 -1.05 -9.67
N LEU A 305 -9.81 -2.38 -9.57
CA LEU A 305 -10.22 -3.09 -8.35
C LEU A 305 -9.26 -4.21 -7.99
N GLU A 306 -9.10 -4.47 -6.70
CA GLU A 306 -8.37 -5.64 -6.19
C GLU A 306 -9.06 -6.92 -6.65
N ILE A 307 -8.48 -7.57 -7.66
CA ILE A 307 -8.89 -8.91 -8.06
C ILE A 307 -8.48 -9.85 -6.92
N GLY A 308 -9.46 -10.26 -6.11
CA GLY A 308 -9.27 -11.27 -5.08
C GLY A 308 -8.67 -12.55 -5.69
N PRO A 309 -7.87 -13.32 -4.93
CA PRO A 309 -7.21 -14.54 -5.43
C PRO A 309 -8.19 -15.73 -5.53
N GLY A 310 -9.34 -15.52 -6.17
CA GLY A 310 -10.28 -16.57 -6.57
C GLY A 310 -10.23 -16.78 -8.07
N ASP A 311 -10.54 -18.00 -8.52
CA ASP A 311 -10.69 -18.35 -9.94
C ASP A 311 -11.86 -17.54 -10.54
N MET A 312 -11.59 -16.32 -10.98
CA MET A 312 -12.57 -15.46 -11.64
C MET A 312 -12.99 -16.09 -12.95
N THR A 313 -14.30 -16.20 -13.17
CA THR A 313 -14.82 -16.73 -14.42
C THR A 313 -14.65 -15.71 -15.55
N PRO A 314 -14.49 -16.15 -16.81
CA PRO A 314 -14.38 -15.23 -17.96
C PRO A 314 -15.56 -14.25 -18.07
N ASP A 315 -16.74 -14.66 -17.60
CA ASP A 315 -17.96 -13.83 -17.61
C ASP A 315 -17.93 -12.70 -16.59
N GLU A 316 -17.26 -12.89 -15.44
CA GLU A 316 -17.06 -11.83 -14.45
C GLU A 316 -16.01 -10.84 -14.94
N MET A 317 -14.93 -11.33 -15.56
CA MET A 317 -13.92 -10.45 -16.15
C MET A 317 -14.53 -9.55 -17.24
N LYS A 318 -15.44 -10.09 -18.07
CA LYS A 318 -16.16 -9.29 -19.07
C LYS A 318 -17.01 -8.16 -18.46
N LYS A 319 -17.61 -8.36 -17.29
CA LYS A 319 -18.42 -7.32 -16.62
C LYS A 319 -17.58 -6.16 -16.11
N HIS A 320 -16.31 -6.39 -15.82
CA HIS A 320 -15.39 -5.39 -15.27
C HIS A 320 -14.60 -4.62 -16.33
N MET A 321 -14.62 -5.06 -17.59
CA MET A 321 -13.90 -4.39 -18.68
C MET A 321 -14.81 -3.46 -19.45
N THR A 322 -14.24 -2.37 -19.97
CA THR A 322 -14.99 -1.49 -20.88
C THR A 322 -15.27 -2.20 -22.20
N ASP A 323 -16.39 -1.85 -22.85
CA ASP A 323 -16.75 -2.43 -24.16
C ASP A 323 -15.65 -2.25 -25.22
N SER A 324 -14.91 -1.14 -25.15
CA SER A 324 -13.75 -0.88 -26.01
C SER A 324 -12.59 -1.84 -25.77
N GLU A 325 -12.22 -2.08 -24.51
CA GLU A 325 -11.15 -3.01 -24.15
C GLU A 325 -11.52 -4.44 -24.52
N TRP A 326 -12.77 -4.83 -24.25
CA TRP A 326 -13.27 -6.15 -24.63
C TRP A 326 -13.22 -6.37 -26.15
N LYS A 327 -13.60 -5.35 -26.93
CA LYS A 327 -13.51 -5.42 -28.40
C LYS A 327 -12.06 -5.58 -28.87
N HIS A 328 -11.12 -4.84 -28.30
CA HIS A 328 -9.70 -4.98 -28.62
C HIS A 328 -9.17 -6.37 -28.24
N MET A 329 -9.55 -6.90 -27.07
CA MET A 329 -9.19 -8.27 -26.66
C MET A 329 -9.75 -9.32 -27.61
N TYR A 330 -10.99 -9.13 -28.04
CA TYR A 330 -11.63 -10.03 -29.01
C TYR A 330 -10.94 -9.99 -30.37
N GLU A 331 -10.54 -8.80 -30.85
CA GLU A 331 -9.75 -8.67 -32.07
C GLU A 331 -8.39 -9.38 -31.94
N MET A 332 -7.67 -9.14 -30.84
CA MET A 332 -6.40 -9.83 -30.55
C MET A 332 -6.56 -11.35 -30.49
N SER A 333 -7.65 -11.88 -29.91
CA SER A 333 -7.85 -13.33 -29.80
C SER A 333 -8.06 -14.01 -31.16
N HIS A 334 -8.52 -13.26 -32.17
CA HIS A 334 -8.76 -13.78 -33.52
C HIS A 334 -7.53 -13.67 -34.43
N ASP A 335 -6.48 -12.96 -34.00
CA ASP A 335 -5.27 -12.77 -34.78
C ASP A 335 -4.43 -14.05 -34.84
N LYS A 336 -4.25 -14.57 -36.06
CA LYS A 336 -3.47 -15.80 -36.30
C LYS A 336 -1.98 -15.66 -35.96
N ASN A 337 -1.45 -14.44 -36.03
CA ASN A 337 -0.05 -14.12 -35.75
C ASN A 337 0.17 -13.57 -34.33
N LEU A 338 -0.83 -13.65 -33.45
CA LEU A 338 -0.78 -13.11 -32.10
C LEU A 338 0.49 -13.55 -31.34
N TYR A 339 0.88 -14.81 -31.47
CA TYR A 339 2.06 -15.35 -30.81
C TYR A 339 3.35 -14.61 -31.19
N HIS A 340 3.57 -14.37 -32.49
CA HIS A 340 4.74 -13.64 -32.98
C HIS A 340 4.67 -12.16 -32.63
N ASN A 341 3.49 -11.56 -32.70
CA ASN A 341 3.28 -10.16 -32.37
C ASN A 341 3.55 -9.90 -30.88
N MET A 342 3.10 -10.78 -29.98
CA MET A 342 3.38 -10.71 -28.54
C MET A 342 4.87 -10.83 -28.23
N ILE A 343 5.60 -11.70 -28.96
CA ILE A 343 7.05 -11.83 -28.80
C ILE A 343 7.79 -10.56 -29.24
N GLY A 344 7.34 -9.98 -30.37
CA GLY A 344 7.90 -8.74 -30.91
C GLY A 344 7.63 -7.53 -30.01
N SER A 345 6.45 -7.46 -29.41
CA SER A 345 6.04 -6.36 -28.53
C SER A 345 6.64 -6.47 -27.12
N LEU A 346 6.82 -7.69 -26.58
CA LEU A 346 7.35 -7.87 -25.22
C LEU A 346 8.85 -7.59 -25.15
N PHE A 347 9.61 -7.91 -26.20
CA PHE A 347 11.07 -7.70 -26.24
C PHE A 347 11.52 -6.88 -27.48
N PRO A 348 11.20 -5.57 -27.57
CA PRO A 348 11.52 -4.76 -28.74
C PRO A 348 13.00 -4.37 -28.79
N SER A 349 13.68 -4.28 -27.64
CA SER A 349 15.08 -3.86 -27.49
C SER A 349 16.08 -4.98 -27.78
N ILE A 350 15.69 -6.23 -27.60
CA ILE A 350 16.58 -7.39 -27.74
C ILE A 350 16.44 -7.98 -29.16
N HIS A 351 17.56 -8.08 -29.88
CA HIS A 351 17.62 -8.73 -31.18
C HIS A 351 17.97 -10.23 -31.04
N GLY A 352 17.31 -11.09 -31.81
CA GLY A 352 17.56 -12.54 -31.83
C GLY A 352 16.87 -13.33 -30.70
N ASN A 353 17.32 -14.58 -30.52
CA ASN A 353 16.90 -15.52 -29.48
C ASN A 353 15.38 -15.70 -29.36
N GLU A 354 14.70 -15.94 -30.48
CA GLU A 354 13.25 -16.09 -30.50
C GLU A 354 12.76 -17.25 -29.61
N GLU A 355 13.50 -18.35 -29.55
CA GLU A 355 13.14 -19.51 -28.72
C GLU A 355 13.10 -19.17 -27.23
N VAL A 356 14.04 -18.34 -26.76
CA VAL A 356 14.06 -17.87 -25.37
C VAL A 356 12.86 -16.97 -25.10
N LYS A 357 12.57 -16.04 -26.02
CA LYS A 357 11.40 -15.16 -25.89
C LYS A 357 10.09 -15.96 -25.84
N LYS A 358 9.97 -16.98 -26.70
CA LYS A 358 8.86 -17.93 -26.74
C LYS A 358 8.70 -18.67 -25.41
N GLY A 359 9.79 -19.17 -24.85
CA GLY A 359 9.80 -19.85 -23.56
C GLY A 359 9.39 -18.94 -22.39
N ILE A 360 9.94 -17.72 -22.34
CA ILE A 360 9.58 -16.74 -21.30
C ILE A 360 8.10 -16.34 -21.41
N LEU A 361 7.57 -16.20 -22.63
CA LEU A 361 6.14 -15.90 -22.83
C LEU A 361 5.25 -17.04 -22.29
N LEU A 362 5.60 -18.30 -22.54
CA LEU A 362 4.88 -19.46 -21.99
C LEU A 362 4.96 -19.51 -20.46
N MET A 363 6.11 -19.14 -19.89
CA MET A 363 6.30 -19.02 -18.44
C MET A 363 5.39 -17.94 -17.83
N LEU A 364 5.22 -16.80 -18.53
CA LEU A 364 4.34 -15.71 -18.08
C LEU A 364 2.85 -16.06 -18.14
N PHE A 365 2.42 -16.84 -19.14
CA PHE A 365 1.04 -17.32 -19.21
C PHE A 365 0.70 -18.34 -18.12
N GLY A 366 1.70 -19.12 -17.70
CA GLY A 366 1.50 -20.20 -16.73
C GLY A 366 0.67 -21.36 -17.30
N GLY A 367 0.58 -22.43 -16.53
CA GLY A 367 -0.27 -23.58 -16.83
C GLY A 367 -1.41 -23.72 -15.82
N VAL A 368 -2.27 -24.72 -16.04
CA VAL A 368 -3.39 -24.99 -15.14
C VAL A 368 -2.90 -25.84 -13.95
N SER A 369 -2.94 -25.27 -12.74
CA SER A 369 -2.76 -26.03 -11.51
C SER A 369 -3.93 -27.00 -11.32
N LYS A 370 -3.64 -28.28 -11.04
CA LYS A 370 -4.68 -29.30 -10.86
C LYS A 370 -4.57 -29.91 -9.48
N THR A 371 -5.70 -30.02 -8.79
CA THR A 371 -5.81 -30.80 -7.57
C THR A 371 -6.32 -32.20 -7.93
N THR A 372 -5.60 -33.23 -7.49
CA THR A 372 -6.06 -34.62 -7.68
C THR A 372 -7.16 -34.94 -6.68
N THR A 373 -7.91 -36.02 -6.92
CA THR A 373 -8.92 -36.53 -5.97
C THR A 373 -8.33 -36.96 -4.63
N GLU A 374 -7.02 -37.17 -4.55
CA GLU A 374 -6.28 -37.55 -3.35
C GLU A 374 -5.77 -36.34 -2.54
N GLY A 375 -6.08 -35.11 -2.99
CA GLY A 375 -5.70 -33.88 -2.28
C GLY A 375 -4.27 -33.40 -2.56
N THR A 376 -3.56 -34.01 -3.50
CA THR A 376 -2.24 -33.52 -3.94
C THR A 376 -2.41 -32.46 -5.04
N SER A 377 -1.71 -31.34 -4.89
CA SER A 377 -1.64 -30.28 -5.89
C SER A 377 -0.53 -30.57 -6.90
N LEU A 378 -0.89 -30.65 -8.17
CA LEU A 378 0.05 -30.70 -9.30
C LEU A 378 0.37 -29.27 -9.72
N ARG A 379 1.67 -28.97 -9.77
CA ARG A 379 2.22 -27.69 -10.20
C ARG A 379 1.85 -27.41 -11.67
N GLY A 380 1.26 -26.25 -11.92
CA GLY A 380 0.95 -25.73 -13.26
C GLY A 380 2.01 -24.79 -13.82
N ASP A 381 2.88 -24.25 -12.96
CA ASP A 381 3.87 -23.23 -13.30
C ASP A 381 5.12 -23.82 -13.93
N ILE A 382 5.70 -23.15 -14.93
CA ILE A 382 6.89 -23.62 -15.66
C ILE A 382 8.12 -22.87 -15.14
N ASN A 383 9.20 -23.61 -14.85
CA ASN A 383 10.48 -23.01 -14.47
C ASN A 383 11.44 -22.98 -15.65
N CYS A 384 12.05 -21.82 -15.87
CA CYS A 384 12.93 -21.56 -17.01
C CYS A 384 14.34 -21.18 -16.52
N CYS A 385 15.37 -21.80 -17.11
CA CYS A 385 16.76 -21.46 -16.87
C CYS A 385 17.45 -21.03 -18.17
N ILE A 386 18.08 -19.86 -18.15
CA ILE A 386 18.89 -19.34 -19.25
C ILE A 386 20.36 -19.47 -18.87
N VAL A 387 21.09 -20.23 -19.68
CA VAL A 387 22.52 -20.45 -19.52
C VAL A 387 23.20 -19.85 -20.73
N GLY A 388 24.29 -19.12 -20.56
CA GLY A 388 25.02 -18.67 -21.73
C GLY A 388 26.32 -17.96 -21.41
N ASP A 389 27.04 -17.58 -22.45
CA ASP A 389 28.28 -16.82 -22.28
C ASP A 389 28.01 -15.42 -21.70
N PRO A 390 29.01 -14.76 -21.09
CA PRO A 390 28.89 -13.36 -20.69
C PRO A 390 28.43 -12.47 -21.85
N SER A 391 27.74 -11.38 -21.54
CA SER A 391 27.28 -10.38 -22.53
C SER A 391 26.17 -10.81 -23.50
N THR A 392 25.55 -11.97 -23.31
CA THR A 392 24.43 -12.48 -24.16
C THR A 392 23.04 -11.94 -23.77
N ALA A 393 22.97 -10.73 -23.19
CA ALA A 393 21.74 -10.04 -22.74
C ALA A 393 20.84 -10.79 -21.72
N LYS A 394 21.34 -11.85 -21.06
CA LYS A 394 20.60 -12.64 -20.06
C LYS A 394 19.95 -11.80 -18.96
N SER A 395 20.74 -10.97 -18.26
CA SER A 395 20.22 -10.09 -17.20
C SER A 395 19.21 -9.06 -17.72
N GLN A 396 19.25 -8.72 -19.03
CA GLN A 396 18.28 -7.81 -19.63
C GLN A 396 16.90 -8.46 -19.77
N PHE A 397 16.84 -9.76 -20.10
CA PHE A 397 15.60 -10.52 -20.09
C PHE A 397 14.96 -10.51 -18.68
N LEU A 398 15.75 -10.80 -17.65
CA LEU A 398 15.26 -10.85 -16.27
C LEU A 398 14.73 -9.48 -15.79
N LYS A 399 15.46 -8.40 -16.11
CA LYS A 399 15.04 -7.03 -15.76
C LYS A 399 13.74 -6.65 -16.45
N GLN A 400 13.61 -6.95 -17.74
CA GLN A 400 12.41 -6.64 -18.50
C GLN A 400 11.19 -7.42 -18.00
N VAL A 401 11.36 -8.70 -17.66
CA VAL A 401 10.30 -9.50 -17.05
C VAL A 401 9.90 -8.95 -15.68
N SER A 402 10.87 -8.52 -14.86
CA SER A 402 10.59 -7.93 -13.55
C SER A 402 9.88 -6.57 -13.61
N GLU A 403 10.09 -5.81 -14.68
CA GLU A 403 9.43 -4.52 -14.90
C GLU A 403 8.03 -4.70 -15.52
N PHE A 404 7.86 -5.73 -16.36
CA PHE A 404 6.60 -6.01 -17.04
C PHE A 404 5.56 -6.67 -16.12
N SER A 405 5.97 -7.65 -15.30
CA SER A 405 5.03 -8.37 -14.44
C SER A 405 4.85 -7.68 -13.08
N PRO A 406 3.60 -7.41 -12.65
CA PRO A 406 3.31 -6.65 -11.43
C PRO A 406 3.69 -7.38 -10.14
N ARG A 407 3.86 -8.71 -10.19
CA ARG A 407 4.28 -9.56 -9.06
C ARG A 407 5.62 -10.24 -9.30
N ALA A 408 6.52 -9.57 -10.02
CA ALA A 408 7.85 -10.08 -10.26
C ALA A 408 8.91 -9.44 -9.36
N VAL A 409 9.75 -10.28 -8.75
CA VAL A 409 10.84 -9.84 -7.88
C VAL A 409 12.17 -10.20 -8.54
N TYR A 410 13.04 -9.22 -8.70
CA TYR A 410 14.40 -9.41 -9.20
C TYR A 410 15.38 -9.52 -8.04
N THR A 411 16.16 -10.61 -8.00
CA THR A 411 17.21 -10.85 -7.02
C THR A 411 18.49 -11.34 -7.68
N SER A 412 19.62 -11.11 -7.02
CA SER A 412 20.91 -11.68 -7.43
C SER A 412 21.29 -12.78 -6.44
N GLY A 413 21.71 -13.93 -6.94
CA GLY A 413 22.12 -15.08 -6.14
C GLY A 413 23.29 -14.79 -5.19
N LYS A 414 24.15 -13.83 -5.53
CA LYS A 414 25.27 -13.42 -4.66
C LYS A 414 24.88 -12.43 -3.58
N ALA A 415 23.93 -11.54 -3.88
CA ALA A 415 23.47 -10.51 -2.95
C ALA A 415 22.36 -11.02 -2.01
N SER A 416 21.74 -12.14 -2.36
CA SER A 416 20.67 -12.76 -1.59
C SER A 416 21.25 -13.77 -0.62
N SER A 417 20.64 -13.88 0.56
CA SER A 417 20.92 -14.94 1.53
C SER A 417 19.70 -15.86 1.63
N ALA A 418 19.84 -17.07 2.20
CA ALA A 418 18.70 -17.95 2.48
C ALA A 418 17.55 -17.21 3.17
N ALA A 419 17.86 -16.34 4.13
CA ALA A 419 16.88 -15.52 4.85
C ALA A 419 16.15 -14.53 3.94
N GLY A 420 16.88 -13.90 3.00
CA GLY A 420 16.31 -12.96 2.03
C GLY A 420 15.53 -13.63 0.88
N LEU A 421 15.86 -14.88 0.53
CA LEU A 421 15.14 -15.65 -0.50
C LEU A 421 13.88 -16.31 0.05
N THR A 422 13.95 -16.91 1.25
CA THR A 422 12.85 -17.69 1.83
C THR A 422 12.02 -16.88 2.81
N ALA A 423 12.17 -17.13 4.11
CA ALA A 423 11.65 -16.29 5.18
C ALA A 423 12.62 -16.33 6.35
N ALA A 424 12.68 -15.21 7.07
CA ALA A 424 13.51 -15.04 8.25
C ALA A 424 12.62 -14.95 9.50
N VAL A 425 13.13 -15.43 10.64
CA VAL A 425 12.48 -15.18 11.93
C VAL A 425 13.27 -14.09 12.62
N VAL A 426 12.66 -12.91 12.76
CA VAL A 426 13.25 -11.72 13.36
C VAL A 426 12.55 -11.44 14.68
N ARG A 427 13.30 -10.99 15.69
CA ARG A 427 12.71 -10.57 16.94
C ARG A 427 12.27 -9.11 16.82
N ASP A 428 11.00 -8.87 17.07
CA ASP A 428 10.47 -7.51 17.10
C ASP A 428 10.94 -6.75 18.34
N GLU A 429 11.38 -5.51 18.16
CA GLU A 429 11.83 -4.66 19.26
C GLU A 429 10.66 -4.11 20.08
N GLU A 430 9.49 -3.87 19.47
CA GLU A 430 8.33 -3.29 20.15
C GLU A 430 7.58 -4.35 20.99
N THR A 431 7.33 -5.53 20.43
CA THR A 431 6.58 -6.62 21.10
C THR A 431 7.47 -7.64 21.81
N SER A 432 8.80 -7.64 21.57
CA SER A 432 9.74 -8.67 22.02
C SER A 432 9.48 -10.09 21.50
N ASP A 433 8.46 -10.28 20.66
CA ASP A 433 8.07 -11.55 20.07
C ASP A 433 8.84 -11.86 18.77
N PHE A 434 8.90 -13.13 18.40
CA PHE A 434 9.52 -13.57 17.14
C PHE A 434 8.48 -13.51 16.02
N VAL A 435 8.72 -12.64 15.03
CA VAL A 435 7.90 -12.47 13.84
C VAL A 435 8.58 -13.08 12.62
N ILE A 436 7.78 -13.53 11.65
CA ILE A 436 8.29 -14.04 10.37
C ILE A 436 8.34 -12.88 9.38
N GLU A 437 9.51 -12.62 8.80
CA GLU A 437 9.68 -11.73 7.67
C GLU A 437 9.69 -12.55 6.37
N ALA A 438 8.82 -12.19 5.43
CA ALA A 438 8.74 -12.81 4.12
C ALA A 438 9.95 -12.40 3.25
N GLY A 439 10.59 -13.37 2.60
CA GLY A 439 11.64 -13.15 1.62
C GLY A 439 11.11 -13.05 0.20
N ALA A 440 12.03 -12.92 -0.75
CA ALA A 440 11.74 -12.62 -2.15
C ALA A 440 10.82 -13.64 -2.85
N LEU A 441 10.96 -14.94 -2.54
CA LEU A 441 10.10 -15.98 -3.14
C LEU A 441 8.66 -15.87 -2.64
N MET A 442 8.46 -15.52 -1.37
CA MET A 442 7.10 -15.37 -0.82
C MET A 442 6.42 -14.09 -1.31
N LEU A 443 7.18 -13.00 -1.43
CA LEU A 443 6.66 -11.74 -1.97
C LEU A 443 6.23 -11.87 -3.44
N ALA A 444 6.80 -12.82 -4.17
CA ALA A 444 6.48 -13.12 -5.56
C ALA A 444 5.37 -14.19 -5.74
N ASP A 445 4.58 -14.53 -4.71
CA ASP A 445 3.52 -15.55 -4.81
C ASP A 445 2.54 -15.28 -5.97
N ASN A 446 2.25 -16.32 -6.76
CA ASN A 446 1.54 -16.29 -8.05
C ASN A 446 2.17 -15.37 -9.11
N GLY A 447 3.46 -15.07 -8.99
CA GLY A 447 4.22 -14.23 -9.90
C GLY A 447 5.50 -14.91 -10.39
N VAL A 448 6.51 -14.10 -10.70
CA VAL A 448 7.79 -14.58 -11.25
C VAL A 448 8.95 -14.12 -10.36
N CYS A 449 9.75 -15.08 -9.89
CA CYS A 449 11.01 -14.75 -9.21
C CYS A 449 12.16 -14.83 -10.22
N CYS A 450 12.77 -13.68 -10.52
CA CYS A 450 13.93 -13.58 -11.39
C CYS A 450 15.21 -13.66 -10.53
N ILE A 451 16.06 -14.66 -10.79
CA ILE A 451 17.32 -14.86 -10.07
C ILE A 451 18.49 -14.78 -11.05
N ASP A 452 19.31 -13.74 -10.92
CA ASP A 452 20.56 -13.60 -11.68
C ASP A 452 21.74 -14.25 -10.94
N GLU A 453 22.76 -14.68 -11.67
CA GLU A 453 23.94 -15.37 -11.14
C GLU A 453 23.59 -16.58 -10.26
N PHE A 454 22.64 -17.41 -10.73
CA PHE A 454 22.15 -18.58 -10.00
C PHE A 454 23.27 -19.59 -9.68
N ASP A 455 24.33 -19.62 -10.49
CA ASP A 455 25.53 -20.46 -10.28
C ASP A 455 26.42 -19.99 -9.11
N LYS A 456 26.26 -18.74 -8.63
CA LYS A 456 27.06 -18.16 -7.54
C LYS A 456 26.41 -18.28 -6.16
N MET A 457 25.26 -18.94 -6.05
CA MET A 457 24.59 -19.13 -4.77
C MET A 457 25.28 -20.16 -3.88
N ASP A 458 25.21 -19.92 -2.58
CA ASP A 458 25.68 -20.87 -1.57
C ASP A 458 24.80 -22.12 -1.52
N GLN A 459 25.38 -23.26 -1.12
CA GLN A 459 24.66 -24.54 -1.05
C GLN A 459 23.47 -24.53 -0.08
N ARG A 460 23.51 -23.70 0.99
CA ARG A 460 22.40 -23.58 1.95
C ARG A 460 21.16 -22.98 1.30
N ASP A 461 21.37 -21.97 0.47
CA ASP A 461 20.32 -21.23 -0.23
C ASP A 461 19.73 -22.10 -1.35
N GLN A 462 20.57 -22.90 -2.02
CA GLN A 462 20.15 -23.89 -2.99
C GLN A 462 19.22 -24.97 -2.41
N VAL A 463 19.48 -25.45 -1.18
CA VAL A 463 18.60 -26.44 -0.51
C VAL A 463 17.24 -25.84 -0.20
N ALA A 464 17.21 -24.61 0.29
CA ALA A 464 15.99 -23.87 0.57
C ALA A 464 15.13 -23.64 -0.69
N ILE A 465 15.76 -23.24 -1.81
CA ILE A 465 15.06 -23.09 -3.10
C ILE A 465 14.57 -24.45 -3.62
N HIS A 466 15.34 -25.53 -3.42
CA HIS A 466 14.93 -26.85 -3.86
C HIS A 466 13.64 -27.33 -3.17
N GLU A 467 13.47 -27.05 -1.87
CA GLU A 467 12.21 -27.30 -1.15
C GLU A 467 11.07 -26.49 -1.75
N ALA A 468 11.27 -25.18 -1.95
CA ALA A 468 10.28 -24.29 -2.53
C ALA A 468 9.85 -24.69 -3.95
N MET A 469 10.80 -25.09 -4.81
CA MET A 469 10.53 -25.51 -6.19
C MET A 469 9.77 -26.83 -6.30
N GLU A 470 9.95 -27.71 -5.31
CA GLU A 470 9.32 -29.03 -5.29
C GLU A 470 7.93 -28.98 -4.67
N GLN A 471 7.81 -28.39 -3.49
CA GLN A 471 6.58 -28.44 -2.72
C GLN A 471 5.71 -27.20 -2.90
N GLN A 472 6.19 -26.18 -3.62
CA GLN A 472 5.60 -24.83 -3.70
C GLN A 472 5.27 -24.24 -2.31
N THR A 473 5.99 -24.71 -1.29
CA THR A 473 5.84 -24.34 0.11
C THR A 473 7.21 -24.36 0.78
N ILE A 474 7.36 -23.53 1.80
CA ILE A 474 8.59 -23.39 2.58
C ILE A 474 8.22 -23.63 4.04
N SER A 475 8.84 -24.63 4.66
CA SER A 475 8.64 -24.93 6.06
C SER A 475 9.73 -24.31 6.94
N ILE A 476 9.33 -23.55 7.97
CA ILE A 476 10.25 -22.93 8.91
C ILE A 476 9.91 -23.37 10.32
N ALA A 477 10.91 -23.94 11.01
CA ALA A 477 10.86 -24.29 12.42
C ALA A 477 12.05 -23.64 13.15
N LYS A 478 11.88 -22.40 13.62
CA LYS A 478 12.92 -21.64 14.33
C LYS A 478 12.31 -20.82 15.47
N ALA A 479 13.06 -20.65 16.56
CA ALA A 479 12.70 -19.81 17.70
C ALA A 479 11.28 -20.04 18.26
N GLY A 480 10.81 -21.31 18.27
CA GLY A 480 9.47 -21.67 18.76
C GLY A 480 8.33 -21.45 17.76
N VAL A 481 8.62 -20.87 16.59
CA VAL A 481 7.65 -20.67 15.50
C VAL A 481 7.77 -21.83 14.52
N ARG A 482 6.67 -22.55 14.32
CA ARG A 482 6.52 -23.59 13.28
C ARG A 482 5.44 -23.14 12.31
N ALA A 483 5.85 -22.73 11.11
CA ALA A 483 4.96 -22.26 10.07
C ALA A 483 5.34 -22.87 8.72
N THR A 484 4.33 -23.09 7.87
CA THR A 484 4.47 -23.51 6.48
C THR A 484 3.90 -22.40 5.62
N LEU A 485 4.73 -21.83 4.76
CA LEU A 485 4.41 -20.66 3.95
C LEU A 485 4.32 -21.07 2.48
N ASN A 486 3.37 -20.51 1.74
CA ASN A 486 3.21 -20.83 0.32
C ASN A 486 4.19 -20.00 -0.53
N ALA A 487 4.72 -20.60 -1.58
CA ALA A 487 5.65 -19.99 -2.53
C ALA A 487 5.34 -20.51 -3.96
N ARG A 488 4.15 -20.19 -4.47
CA ARG A 488 3.70 -20.59 -5.81
C ARG A 488 4.26 -19.61 -6.83
N THR A 489 5.54 -19.74 -7.14
CA THR A 489 6.24 -18.81 -8.03
C THR A 489 6.90 -19.54 -9.17
N SER A 490 6.80 -18.98 -10.37
CA SER A 490 7.63 -19.39 -11.50
C SER A 490 9.04 -18.81 -11.32
N ILE A 491 10.08 -19.63 -11.47
CA ILE A 491 11.46 -19.17 -11.35
C ILE A 491 12.05 -18.97 -12.75
N LEU A 492 12.57 -17.76 -12.98
CA LEU A 492 13.41 -17.43 -14.13
C LEU A 492 14.86 -17.24 -13.65
N ALA A 493 15.71 -18.23 -13.93
CA ALA A 493 17.11 -18.22 -13.50
C ALA A 493 18.05 -17.87 -14.66
N ALA A 494 19.06 -17.05 -14.40
CA ALA A 494 20.20 -16.86 -15.29
C ALA A 494 21.47 -17.46 -14.67
N ALA A 495 22.19 -18.25 -15.46
CA ALA A 495 23.44 -18.89 -15.05
C ALA A 495 24.55 -18.69 -16.08
N ASN A 496 25.80 -18.80 -15.61
CA ASN A 496 26.99 -18.76 -16.45
C ASN A 496 27.66 -20.15 -16.50
N PRO A 497 28.25 -20.54 -17.65
CA PRO A 497 29.01 -21.77 -17.74
C PRO A 497 30.32 -21.66 -16.94
N ILE A 498 30.82 -22.81 -16.49
CA ILE A 498 32.09 -22.93 -15.78
C ILE A 498 33.22 -22.48 -16.72
N GLY A 499 34.06 -21.55 -16.26
CA GLY A 499 35.14 -20.96 -17.06
C GLY A 499 34.68 -19.87 -18.03
N GLY A 500 33.41 -19.47 -18.02
CA GLY A 500 32.89 -18.32 -18.76
C GLY A 500 32.64 -18.54 -20.26
N ARG A 501 32.91 -19.73 -20.79
CA ARG A 501 32.54 -20.13 -22.15
C ARG A 501 31.84 -21.49 -22.14
N TYR A 502 30.80 -21.62 -22.94
CA TYR A 502 30.06 -22.88 -23.08
C TYR A 502 30.81 -23.87 -23.98
N ASP A 503 31.21 -25.02 -23.42
CA ASP A 503 31.91 -26.08 -24.15
C ASP A 503 30.91 -27.12 -24.69
N ARG A 504 30.71 -27.16 -26.00
CA ARG A 504 29.79 -28.11 -26.66
C ARG A 504 30.23 -29.57 -26.56
N ALA A 505 31.49 -29.85 -26.21
CA ALA A 505 32.00 -31.21 -26.07
C ALA A 505 31.60 -31.88 -24.75
N LYS A 506 31.18 -31.10 -23.75
CA LYS A 506 30.81 -31.58 -22.41
C LYS A 506 29.30 -31.62 -22.22
N SER A 507 28.85 -32.45 -21.28
CA SER A 507 27.44 -32.47 -20.90
C SER A 507 27.05 -31.20 -20.15
N LEU A 508 25.77 -30.84 -20.18
CA LEU A 508 25.23 -29.67 -19.48
C LEU A 508 25.58 -29.69 -17.98
N GLN A 509 25.51 -30.86 -17.35
CA GLN A 509 25.84 -31.04 -15.93
C GLN A 509 27.32 -30.76 -15.63
N GLN A 510 28.22 -31.01 -16.57
CA GLN A 510 29.65 -30.70 -16.41
C GLN A 510 29.96 -29.23 -16.74
N ASN A 511 29.11 -28.57 -17.51
CA ASN A 511 29.27 -27.17 -17.90
C ASN A 511 28.73 -26.18 -16.87
N ILE A 512 27.85 -26.61 -15.96
CA ILE A 512 27.20 -25.72 -14.99
C ILE A 512 27.41 -26.25 -13.58
N GLN A 513 27.70 -25.34 -12.64
CA GLN A 513 27.85 -25.65 -11.22
C GLN A 513 26.48 -25.76 -10.52
N LEU A 514 25.62 -26.68 -10.96
CA LEU A 514 24.32 -26.95 -10.35
C LEU A 514 24.18 -28.40 -9.91
N SER A 515 23.39 -28.62 -8.85
CA SER A 515 23.09 -29.96 -8.37
C SER A 515 22.07 -30.65 -9.28
N ALA A 516 22.19 -31.97 -9.45
CA ALA A 516 21.28 -32.76 -10.27
C ALA A 516 19.79 -32.63 -9.85
N PRO A 517 19.44 -32.56 -8.55
CA PRO A 517 18.05 -32.35 -8.13
C PRO A 517 17.48 -31.03 -8.66
N ILE A 518 18.22 -29.93 -8.57
CA ILE A 518 17.76 -28.62 -9.06
C ILE A 518 17.60 -28.64 -10.58
N MET A 519 18.54 -29.26 -11.30
CA MET A 519 18.44 -29.37 -12.76
C MET A 519 17.17 -30.09 -13.20
N SER A 520 16.71 -31.10 -12.45
CA SER A 520 15.46 -31.80 -12.75
C SER A 520 14.18 -30.99 -12.45
N ARG A 521 14.27 -29.88 -11.71
CA ARG A 521 13.13 -28.99 -11.36
C ARG A 521 12.93 -27.83 -12.33
N PHE A 522 13.89 -27.62 -13.22
CA PHE A 522 13.76 -26.71 -14.34
C PHE A 522 13.22 -27.49 -15.54
N ASP A 523 12.09 -27.04 -16.06
CA ASP A 523 11.40 -27.71 -17.16
C ASP A 523 12.01 -27.31 -18.50
N LEU A 524 12.50 -26.07 -18.61
CA LEU A 524 13.10 -25.52 -19.81
C LEU A 524 14.51 -24.99 -19.56
N PHE A 525 15.46 -25.46 -20.38
CA PHE A 525 16.82 -24.94 -20.44
C PHE A 525 17.07 -24.28 -21.79
N PHE A 526 17.45 -23.00 -21.77
CA PHE A 526 17.87 -22.26 -22.94
C PHE A 526 19.36 -21.99 -22.87
N ILE A 527 20.12 -22.58 -23.80
CA ILE A 527 21.57 -22.42 -23.88
C ILE A 527 21.88 -21.41 -24.98
N LEU A 528 22.39 -20.25 -24.57
CA LEU A 528 22.84 -19.19 -25.45
C LEU A 528 24.35 -19.32 -25.64
N VAL A 529 24.76 -19.71 -26.84
CA VAL A 529 26.17 -19.77 -27.23
C VAL A 529 26.51 -18.54 -28.04
N ASP A 530 27.55 -17.82 -27.64
CA ASP A 530 28.04 -16.67 -28.38
C ASP A 530 28.94 -17.15 -29.54
N GLU A 531 28.44 -17.04 -30.76
CA GLU A 531 29.22 -17.26 -31.98
C GLU A 531 29.57 -15.90 -32.59
N CYS A 532 30.86 -15.59 -32.71
CA CYS A 532 31.32 -14.32 -33.28
C CYS A 532 30.88 -14.22 -34.76
N ASN A 533 29.86 -13.42 -35.04
CA ASN A 533 29.32 -13.21 -36.37
C ASN A 533 29.11 -11.72 -36.62
N GLU A 534 29.81 -11.20 -37.63
CA GLU A 534 29.81 -9.77 -37.95
C GLU A 534 28.41 -9.23 -38.29
N VAL A 535 27.55 -10.06 -38.91
CA VAL A 535 26.19 -9.64 -39.28
C VAL A 535 25.32 -9.41 -38.05
N THR A 536 25.39 -10.31 -37.07
CA THR A 536 24.63 -10.19 -35.82
C THR A 536 25.18 -9.05 -34.97
N ASP A 537 26.50 -8.88 -34.92
CA ASP A 537 27.15 -7.80 -34.18
C ASP A 537 26.80 -6.42 -34.77
N TYR A 538 26.77 -6.31 -36.10
CA TYR A 538 26.32 -5.10 -36.78
C TYR A 538 24.84 -4.82 -36.50
N ALA A 539 23.97 -5.83 -36.53
CA ALA A 539 22.55 -5.68 -36.21
C ALA A 539 22.33 -5.22 -34.75
N ILE A 540 23.07 -5.78 -33.80
CA ILE A 540 23.06 -5.38 -32.39
C ILE A 540 23.57 -3.94 -32.25
N GLY A 541 24.69 -3.61 -32.89
CA GLY A 541 25.27 -2.26 -32.88
C GLY A 541 24.30 -1.21 -33.43
N MET A 542 23.63 -1.51 -34.55
CA MET A 542 22.58 -0.65 -35.12
C MET A 542 21.41 -0.46 -34.15
N LYS A 543 20.97 -1.52 -33.48
CA LYS A 543 19.87 -1.48 -32.50
C LYS A 543 20.23 -0.60 -31.29
N ILE A 544 21.45 -0.73 -30.76
CA ILE A 544 21.95 0.09 -29.66
C ILE A 544 22.05 1.56 -30.10
N CYS A 545 22.61 1.82 -31.28
CA CYS A 545 22.75 3.17 -31.81
C CYS A 545 21.38 3.83 -32.00
N PHE A 546 20.41 3.10 -32.57
CA PHE A 546 19.04 3.56 -32.68
C PHE A 546 18.44 3.94 -31.33
N PHE A 547 18.58 3.09 -30.31
CA PHE A 547 18.03 3.38 -28.98
C PHE A 547 18.68 4.60 -28.32
N VAL A 548 20.01 4.75 -28.46
CA VAL A 548 20.74 5.91 -27.91
C VAL A 548 20.34 7.20 -28.61
N ILE A 549 20.29 7.20 -29.94
CA ILE A 549 19.86 8.37 -30.74
C ILE A 549 18.41 8.73 -30.39
N TYR A 550 17.52 7.74 -30.32
CA TYR A 550 16.11 7.96 -30.00
C TYR A 550 15.93 8.51 -28.58
N ARG A 551 16.70 8.00 -27.60
CA ARG A 551 16.69 8.51 -26.23
C ARG A 551 17.22 9.94 -26.12
N ILE A 552 18.22 10.30 -26.91
CA ILE A 552 18.72 11.69 -27.02
C ILE A 552 17.65 12.58 -27.66
N PHE A 553 17.01 12.11 -28.73
CA PHE A 553 15.96 12.85 -29.44
C PHE A 553 14.73 13.08 -28.54
N LEU A 554 14.26 12.06 -27.82
CA LEU A 554 13.16 12.20 -26.85
C LEU A 554 13.52 13.18 -25.73
N ARG A 555 14.76 13.15 -25.25
CA ARG A 555 15.22 14.05 -24.19
C ARG A 555 15.35 15.50 -24.67
N PHE A 556 15.67 15.69 -25.95
CA PHE A 556 15.64 16.99 -26.62
C PHE A 556 14.20 17.50 -26.78
N LEU A 557 13.25 16.62 -27.12
CA LEU A 557 11.83 16.95 -27.24
C LEU A 557 11.20 17.27 -25.88
N MET A 558 11.57 16.55 -24.81
CA MET A 558 11.16 16.86 -23.44
C MET A 558 11.64 18.25 -22.98
N LEU A 559 12.88 18.64 -23.32
CA LEU A 559 13.40 19.97 -22.97
C LEU A 559 12.70 21.12 -23.73
N TYR A 560 12.04 20.84 -24.86
CA TYR A 560 11.33 21.84 -25.65
C TYR A 560 9.86 22.01 -25.24
N SER A 561 9.33 21.11 -24.40
CA SER A 561 7.92 21.07 -24.01
C SER A 561 7.76 21.25 -22.49
N GLU A 562 8.06 22.44 -21.97
CA GLU A 562 7.72 22.81 -20.59
C GLU A 562 6.23 23.13 -20.37
N ASN A 563 5.38 23.12 -21.41
CA ASN A 563 4.01 23.66 -21.29
C ASN A 563 2.84 22.76 -21.68
N ASN A 564 3.01 21.45 -21.88
CA ASN A 564 1.85 20.59 -22.14
C ASN A 564 2.03 19.17 -21.59
N HIS A 565 1.69 18.99 -20.32
CA HIS A 565 1.57 17.69 -19.66
C HIS A 565 0.57 16.74 -20.35
N PHE A 566 -0.31 17.28 -21.20
CA PHE A 566 -1.33 16.56 -21.96
C PHE A 566 -0.80 15.85 -23.22
N TYR A 567 0.31 16.32 -23.81
CA TYR A 567 0.91 15.66 -24.97
C TYR A 567 1.77 14.45 -24.58
N LEU A 568 2.26 14.41 -23.33
CA LEU A 568 3.17 13.37 -22.87
C LEU A 568 2.49 12.00 -22.68
N SER A 569 1.24 12.00 -22.21
CA SER A 569 0.40 10.79 -22.07
C SER A 569 -0.06 10.26 -23.43
N VAL A 570 -0.45 11.15 -24.34
CA VAL A 570 -0.84 10.77 -25.71
C VAL A 570 0.35 10.20 -26.49
N PHE A 571 1.57 10.73 -26.32
CA PHE A 571 2.75 10.21 -27.04
C PHE A 571 3.28 8.87 -26.51
N TYR A 572 3.12 8.58 -25.22
CA TYR A 572 3.45 7.26 -24.65
C TYR A 572 2.45 6.19 -25.08
N PHE A 573 1.15 6.55 -25.18
CA PHE A 573 0.08 5.63 -25.60
C PHE A 573 0.11 5.33 -27.11
N TYR A 574 0.45 6.33 -27.94
CA TYR A 574 0.52 6.14 -29.40
C TYR A 574 1.65 5.21 -29.86
N HIS A 575 2.68 4.96 -29.04
CA HIS A 575 3.81 4.12 -29.46
C HIS A 575 3.59 2.63 -29.20
N THR A 576 2.74 2.26 -28.24
CA THR A 576 2.27 0.87 -28.10
C THR A 576 1.35 0.44 -29.25
N GLU A 577 0.52 1.35 -29.78
CA GLU A 577 -0.33 1.04 -30.94
C GLU A 577 0.39 1.21 -32.29
N SER A 578 1.31 2.17 -32.43
CA SER A 578 1.96 2.44 -33.73
C SER A 578 3.04 1.42 -34.12
N VAL A 579 3.59 0.65 -33.18
CA VAL A 579 4.47 -0.48 -33.50
C VAL A 579 3.66 -1.72 -33.91
N ALA A 580 2.38 -1.82 -33.51
CA ALA A 580 1.47 -2.88 -33.96
C ALA A 580 0.84 -2.59 -35.33
N ILE A 581 0.72 -1.33 -35.75
CA ILE A 581 0.02 -0.94 -36.99
C ILE A 581 0.96 -0.80 -38.22
N LYS A 582 2.27 -0.99 -38.05
CA LYS A 582 3.21 -1.15 -39.16
C LYS A 582 4.16 -2.32 -38.94
N MET A 583 3.63 -3.54 -38.98
CA MET A 583 4.28 -4.71 -39.58
C MET A 583 3.28 -5.79 -39.94
#